data_AF-A0A7C5ELJ3-F1
#
_entry.id   AF-A0A7C5ELJ3-F1
#
_cell.length_a   1.000
_cell.length_b   1.000
_cell.length_c   1.000
_cell.angle_alpha   90.00
_cell.angle_beta   90.00
_cell.angle_gamma   90.00
#
_symmetry.space_group_name_H-M   'P 1'
#
loop_
_entity.id
_entity.type
_entity.pdbx_description
1 polymer ?
#
loop_
_entity_poly.entity_id
_entity_poly.type
_entity_poly.pdbx_seq_one_letter_code
_entity_poly.pdbx_strand_id
1 'polypeptide(L)'
;MGKCGTTSRTPRLRSLCASCSVPSWPKLSDGLPPAWLGGKPDDAGRMRSYYYFVASLPALAPGGQAPMSMERFRALCAEHLDPRGMKAVDSLMDPDMPPASPFVAEWRNRETQVRNAVARARAARAKKDASRFLREARGIDVRIEREVEEAMGRQNPMDREIAIDSLRWKLAEELAGFNPFSLDAILSYAVRLKLVLRRTGWKADDGAAALEKIIARSVETSGLVEKIGQTE
;
A
#
# COMPACT_ATOMS: atom_id res chain seq x y z
N MET A 1 15.68 -58.58 -5.62
CA MET A 1 15.93 -59.72 -4.69
C MET A 1 17.27 -59.49 -4.00
N GLY A 2 17.31 -59.36 -2.67
CA GLY A 2 18.56 -59.11 -1.94
C GLY A 2 18.39 -58.86 -0.43
N LYS A 3 17.79 -59.85 0.23
CA LYS A 3 17.80 -60.25 1.66
C LYS A 3 17.99 -59.23 2.80
N CYS A 4 17.00 -59.26 3.69
CA CYS A 4 17.02 -58.94 5.12
C CYS A 4 18.19 -59.60 5.88
N GLY A 5 18.63 -58.90 6.94
CA GLY A 5 19.51 -59.43 7.98
C GLY A 5 19.39 -58.59 9.25
N THR A 6 18.41 -58.93 10.08
CA THR A 6 18.18 -58.45 11.45
C THR A 6 19.25 -59.00 12.40
N THR A 7 19.84 -58.15 13.23
CA THR A 7 20.43 -58.59 14.51
C THR A 7 20.22 -57.53 15.58
N SER A 8 19.33 -57.89 16.51
CA SER A 8 19.11 -57.28 17.81
C SER A 8 20.34 -57.44 18.72
N ARG A 9 20.72 -56.38 19.42
CA ARG A 9 21.48 -56.50 20.68
C ARG A 9 21.09 -55.37 21.64
N THR A 10 20.27 -55.72 22.61
CA THR A 10 20.11 -54.99 23.87
C THR A 10 21.38 -55.13 24.70
N PRO A 11 21.66 -54.14 25.57
CA PRO A 11 21.85 -54.52 26.96
C PRO A 11 21.17 -53.57 27.96
N ARG A 12 20.43 -54.23 28.87
CA ARG A 12 20.33 -53.99 30.32
C ARG A 12 20.36 -52.55 30.85
N LEU A 13 19.16 -52.16 31.31
CA LEU A 13 18.92 -51.32 32.49
C LEU A 13 19.93 -51.61 33.63
N ARG A 14 20.63 -50.56 34.05
CA ARG A 14 21.13 -50.42 35.42
C ARG A 14 20.56 -49.15 36.02
N SER A 15 19.93 -49.37 37.15
CA SER A 15 19.38 -48.43 38.10
C SER A 15 20.44 -47.55 38.76
N LEU A 16 19.95 -46.44 39.31
CA LEU A 16 20.51 -45.62 40.40
C LEU A 16 21.63 -44.65 39.99
N CYS A 17 21.26 -43.38 39.87
CA CYS A 17 21.99 -42.33 40.57
C CYS A 17 21.01 -41.28 41.06
N ALA A 18 20.72 -41.34 42.36
CA ALA A 18 20.01 -40.32 43.11
C ALA A 18 20.99 -39.18 43.39
N SER A 19 20.99 -38.16 42.53
CA SER A 19 21.50 -36.82 42.83
C SER A 19 21.22 -35.86 41.67
N CYS A 20 19.94 -35.66 41.32
CA CYS A 20 19.56 -34.47 40.57
C CYS A 20 19.49 -33.31 41.58
N SER A 21 20.61 -32.64 41.83
CA SER A 21 20.57 -31.32 42.47
C SER A 21 19.85 -30.37 41.52
N VAL A 22 18.62 -30.01 41.85
CA VAL A 22 17.91 -28.92 41.20
C VAL A 22 18.79 -27.67 41.35
N PRO A 23 19.19 -26.99 40.27
CA PRO A 23 19.88 -25.71 40.40
C PRO A 23 18.92 -24.76 41.11
N SER A 24 19.30 -24.31 42.31
CA SER A 24 18.55 -23.30 43.05
C SER A 24 18.55 -22.01 42.23
N TRP A 25 17.41 -21.64 41.68
CA TRP A 25 17.22 -20.33 41.08
C TRP A 25 17.40 -19.28 42.18
N PRO A 26 18.31 -18.31 42.03
CA PRO A 26 18.43 -17.23 43.00
C PRO A 26 17.12 -16.44 43.00
N LYS A 27 16.60 -16.16 44.20
CA LYS A 27 15.41 -15.36 44.40
C LYS A 27 15.59 -14.02 43.71
N LEU A 28 14.67 -13.69 42.80
CA LEU A 28 14.61 -12.43 42.08
C LEU A 28 14.16 -11.32 43.06
N SER A 29 15.09 -10.83 43.87
CA SER A 29 14.91 -9.57 44.61
C SER A 29 15.67 -8.49 43.87
N ASP A 30 14.92 -7.52 43.35
CA ASP A 30 15.33 -6.15 43.03
C ASP A 30 16.63 -6.01 42.23
N GLY A 31 16.53 -6.14 40.91
CA GLY A 31 17.62 -5.82 40.00
C GLY A 31 17.10 -5.60 38.59
N LEU A 32 17.39 -4.43 38.02
CA LEU A 32 17.07 -4.03 36.65
C LEU A 32 17.32 -5.15 35.62
N PRO A 33 16.52 -5.21 34.54
CA PRO A 33 16.77 -6.15 33.44
C PRO A 33 18.15 -5.93 32.80
N PRO A 34 18.82 -6.99 32.31
CA PRO A 34 20.15 -6.91 31.72
C PRO A 34 20.16 -6.05 30.45
N ALA A 35 21.18 -5.18 30.34
CA ALA A 35 21.35 -4.11 29.35
C ALA A 35 21.46 -4.55 27.86
N TRP A 36 21.28 -5.84 27.54
CA TRP A 36 21.30 -6.37 26.17
C TRP A 36 19.91 -6.44 25.52
N LEU A 37 18.84 -6.24 26.30
CA LEU A 37 17.52 -5.87 25.78
C LEU A 37 17.52 -4.35 25.57
N GLY A 38 18.13 -3.90 24.47
CA GLY A 38 18.22 -2.49 24.07
C GLY A 38 16.89 -1.86 23.64
N GLY A 39 15.77 -2.27 24.21
CA GLY A 39 14.49 -1.55 24.12
C GLY A 39 14.36 -0.66 25.34
N LYS A 40 14.24 0.64 25.14
CA LYS A 40 13.96 1.53 26.27
C LYS A 40 12.56 1.18 26.83
N PRO A 41 12.32 1.35 28.14
CA PRO A 41 11.05 0.96 28.76
C PRO A 41 9.80 1.62 28.14
N ASP A 42 9.95 2.73 27.42
CA ASP A 42 8.89 3.39 26.63
C ASP A 42 8.53 2.67 25.32
N ASP A 43 9.39 1.80 24.79
CA ASP A 43 9.16 1.08 23.54
C ASP A 43 8.08 0.00 23.66
N ALA A 44 7.99 -0.67 24.82
CA ALA A 44 6.97 -1.71 25.06
C ALA A 44 5.55 -1.13 25.18
N GLY A 45 5.42 0.05 25.82
CA GLY A 45 4.15 0.79 25.88
C GLY A 45 3.73 1.32 24.51
N ARG A 46 4.69 1.86 23.74
CA ARG A 46 4.46 2.33 22.37
C ARG A 46 4.07 1.18 21.44
N MET A 47 4.73 0.04 21.55
CA MET A 47 4.40 -1.18 20.80
C MET A 47 2.96 -1.64 21.09
N ARG A 48 2.51 -1.65 22.36
CA ARG A 48 1.11 -1.97 22.70
C ARG A 48 0.10 -0.98 22.13
N SER A 49 0.39 0.32 22.19
CA SER A 49 -0.43 1.38 21.57
C SER A 49 -0.55 1.16 20.05
N TYR A 50 0.55 0.74 19.43
CA TYR A 50 0.63 0.46 18.01
C TYR A 50 -0.20 -0.75 17.56
N TYR A 51 -0.12 -1.87 18.28
CA TYR A 51 -0.95 -3.06 18.02
C TYR A 51 -2.44 -2.75 18.14
N TYR A 52 -2.82 -2.01 19.19
CA TYR A 52 -4.21 -1.61 19.38
C TYR A 52 -4.70 -0.69 18.26
N PHE A 53 -3.87 0.27 17.84
CA PHE A 53 -4.21 1.17 16.74
C PHE A 53 -4.55 0.41 15.46
N VAL A 54 -3.66 -0.48 15.01
CA VAL A 54 -3.90 -1.29 13.80
C VAL A 54 -5.16 -2.14 13.94
N ALA A 55 -5.37 -2.78 15.11
CA ALA A 55 -6.55 -3.60 15.35
C ALA A 55 -7.86 -2.79 15.40
N SER A 56 -7.78 -1.50 15.75
CA SER A 56 -8.93 -0.59 15.78
C SER A 56 -9.32 -0.02 14.41
N LEU A 57 -8.47 -0.21 13.39
CA LEU A 57 -8.76 0.31 12.04
C LEU A 57 -9.92 -0.47 11.42
N PRO A 58 -10.98 0.21 10.95
CA PRO A 58 -12.10 -0.44 10.27
C PRO A 58 -11.66 -1.12 8.98
N ALA A 59 -12.25 -2.25 8.63
CA ALA A 59 -11.97 -2.89 7.35
C ALA A 59 -12.36 -1.99 6.17
N LEU A 60 -11.53 -1.98 5.12
CA LEU A 60 -11.82 -1.29 3.87
C LEU A 60 -12.15 -2.31 2.79
N ALA A 61 -13.17 -2.02 1.99
CA ALA A 61 -13.54 -2.84 0.83
C ALA A 61 -13.45 -2.01 -0.46
N PRO A 62 -12.93 -2.57 -1.57
CA PRO A 62 -12.97 -1.91 -2.86
C PRO A 62 -14.41 -1.54 -3.25
N GLY A 63 -14.70 -0.25 -3.42
CA GLY A 63 -16.05 0.24 -3.76
C GLY A 63 -17.02 0.33 -2.59
N GLY A 64 -16.59 0.05 -1.36
CA GLY A 64 -17.36 0.33 -0.16
C GLY A 64 -17.39 1.81 0.21
N GLN A 65 -18.07 2.13 1.31
CA GLN A 65 -18.05 3.48 1.88
C GLN A 65 -16.80 3.69 2.73
N ALA A 66 -16.19 4.88 2.65
CA ALA A 66 -15.06 5.22 3.50
C ALA A 66 -15.52 5.31 4.97
N PRO A 67 -14.88 4.58 5.90
CA PRO A 67 -15.28 4.56 7.31
C PRO A 67 -14.89 5.84 8.05
N MET A 68 -13.98 6.65 7.50
CA MET A 68 -13.52 7.91 8.07
C MET A 68 -12.90 8.81 6.99
N SER A 69 -12.75 10.11 7.30
CA SER A 69 -11.99 11.03 6.45
C SER A 69 -10.48 10.80 6.58
N MET A 70 -9.72 11.31 5.59
CA MET A 70 -8.26 11.26 5.64
C MET A 70 -7.69 12.10 6.80
N GLU A 71 -8.34 13.21 7.14
CA GLU A 71 -7.98 14.07 8.27
C GLU A 71 -8.13 13.33 9.60
N ARG A 72 -9.24 12.61 9.78
CA ARG A 72 -9.46 11.79 10.99
C ARG A 72 -8.44 10.67 11.09
N PHE A 73 -8.15 10.00 9.99
CA PHE A 73 -7.11 8.98 9.94
C PHE A 73 -5.73 9.54 10.32
N ARG A 74 -5.35 10.71 9.79
CA ARG A 74 -4.09 11.38 10.14
C ARG A 74 -4.03 11.77 11.62
N ALA A 75 -5.13 12.25 12.20
CA ALA A 75 -5.21 12.55 13.62
C ALA A 75 -4.98 11.29 14.48
N LEU A 76 -5.61 10.17 14.13
CA LEU A 76 -5.38 8.90 14.81
C LEU A 76 -3.92 8.45 14.68
N CYS A 77 -3.31 8.59 13.50
CA CYS A 77 -1.89 8.30 13.34
C CYS A 77 -1.03 9.16 14.28
N ALA A 78 -1.33 10.45 14.43
CA ALA A 78 -0.56 11.35 15.28
C ALA A 78 -0.64 11.00 16.79
N GLU A 79 -1.73 10.36 17.22
CA GLU A 79 -1.90 9.87 18.60
C GLU A 79 -1.08 8.59 18.88
N HIS A 80 -0.84 7.76 17.87
CA HIS A 80 -0.28 6.41 18.05
C HIS A 80 1.12 6.18 17.46
N LEU A 81 1.52 6.96 16.45
CA LEU A 81 2.80 6.80 15.78
C LEU A 81 3.89 7.68 16.40
N ASP A 82 5.12 7.20 16.30
CA ASP A 82 6.29 8.01 16.63
C ASP A 82 6.56 9.08 15.55
N PRO A 83 7.46 10.04 15.81
CA PRO A 83 7.75 11.10 14.84
C PRO A 83 8.23 10.59 13.47
N ARG A 84 8.89 9.42 13.42
CA ARG A 84 9.34 8.81 12.16
C ARG A 84 8.16 8.25 11.37
N GLY A 85 7.25 7.55 12.03
CA GLY A 85 6.01 7.04 11.47
C GLY A 85 5.12 8.18 10.95
N MET A 86 4.96 9.26 11.72
CA MET A 86 4.20 10.42 11.23
C MET A 86 4.84 11.10 10.03
N LYS A 87 6.17 11.24 10.01
CA LYS A 87 6.86 11.79 8.85
C LYS A 87 6.64 10.93 7.60
N ALA A 88 6.57 9.60 7.74
CA ALA A 88 6.23 8.71 6.64
C ALA A 88 4.79 8.94 6.14
N VAL A 89 3.82 9.06 7.05
CA VAL A 89 2.42 9.38 6.72
C VAL A 89 2.31 10.72 6.00
N ASP A 90 2.97 11.77 6.51
CA ASP A 90 2.97 13.10 5.90
C ASP A 90 3.59 13.07 4.50
N SER A 91 4.75 12.43 4.34
CA SER A 91 5.37 12.25 3.01
C SER A 91 4.54 11.38 2.06
N LEU A 92 3.68 10.49 2.55
CA LEU A 92 2.76 9.74 1.68
C LEU A 92 1.64 10.64 1.14
N MET A 93 1.18 11.61 1.95
CA MET A 93 0.08 12.50 1.62
C MET A 93 0.51 13.70 0.79
N ASP A 94 1.69 14.24 1.06
CA ASP A 94 2.28 15.38 0.36
C ASP A 94 3.34 14.90 -0.66
N PRO A 95 3.08 15.01 -1.98
CA PRO A 95 4.03 14.60 -3.00
C PRO A 95 5.30 15.45 -3.05
N ASP A 96 5.27 16.69 -2.56
CA ASP A 96 6.40 17.62 -2.59
C ASP A 96 7.42 17.32 -1.49
N MET A 97 6.98 16.67 -0.41
CA MET A 97 7.89 16.15 0.62
C MET A 97 8.76 15.01 0.06
N PRO A 98 10.03 14.88 0.47
CA PRO A 98 10.83 13.71 0.12
C PRO A 98 10.26 12.45 0.80
N PRO A 99 10.39 11.27 0.17
CA PRO A 99 9.87 10.03 0.75
C PRO A 99 10.59 9.73 2.07
N ALA A 100 9.83 9.60 3.16
CA ALA A 100 10.38 9.37 4.50
C ALA A 100 10.38 7.90 4.94
N SER A 101 10.00 6.97 4.05
CA SER A 101 10.17 5.52 4.25
C SER A 101 10.38 4.79 2.92
N PRO A 102 10.95 3.56 2.93
CA PRO A 102 11.05 2.71 1.74
C PRO A 102 9.69 2.45 1.08
N PHE A 103 8.65 2.23 1.88
CA PHE A 103 7.28 2.10 1.38
C PHE A 103 6.85 3.32 0.57
N VAL A 104 7.04 4.54 1.09
CA VAL A 104 6.62 5.76 0.37
C VAL A 104 7.42 5.93 -0.93
N ALA A 105 8.73 5.67 -0.90
CA ALA A 105 9.58 5.76 -2.08
C ALA A 105 9.16 4.76 -3.17
N GLU A 106 8.76 3.55 -2.80
CA GLU A 106 8.37 2.51 -3.74
C GLU A 106 6.91 2.65 -4.20
N TRP A 107 6.01 3.08 -3.32
CA TRP A 107 4.64 3.43 -3.69
C TRP A 107 4.61 4.52 -4.75
N ARG A 108 5.37 5.61 -4.55
CA ARG A 108 5.49 6.69 -5.54
C ARG A 108 6.08 6.20 -6.85
N ASN A 109 7.06 5.31 -6.81
CA ASN A 109 7.65 4.70 -8.00
C ASN A 109 6.59 3.92 -8.80
N ARG A 110 5.86 3.01 -8.15
CA ARG A 110 4.79 2.20 -8.76
C ARG A 110 3.65 3.07 -9.30
N GLU A 111 3.24 4.09 -8.56
CA GLU A 111 2.21 5.04 -9.01
C GLU A 111 2.68 5.82 -10.25
N THR A 112 3.95 6.21 -10.33
CA THR A 112 4.52 6.81 -11.55
C THR A 112 4.49 5.84 -12.71
N GLN A 113 4.84 4.56 -12.50
CA GLN A 113 4.75 3.52 -13.54
C GLN A 113 3.31 3.34 -14.04
N VAL A 114 2.32 3.28 -13.15
CA VAL A 114 0.90 3.22 -13.52
C VAL A 114 0.50 4.43 -14.37
N ARG A 115 0.89 5.64 -13.98
CA ARG A 115 0.57 6.87 -14.74
C ARG A 115 1.24 6.89 -16.11
N ASN A 116 2.50 6.45 -16.19
CA ASN A 116 3.22 6.33 -17.45
C ASN A 116 2.54 5.32 -18.38
N ALA A 117 2.18 4.14 -17.87
CA ALA A 117 1.46 3.12 -18.64
C ALA A 117 0.12 3.67 -19.18
N VAL A 118 -0.64 4.39 -18.35
CA VAL A 118 -1.90 5.04 -18.77
C VAL A 118 -1.63 6.10 -19.85
N ALA A 119 -0.58 6.91 -19.70
CA ALA A 119 -0.20 7.91 -20.68
C ALA A 119 0.16 7.27 -22.03
N ARG A 120 0.94 6.18 -22.03
CA ARG A 120 1.26 5.42 -23.25
C ARG A 120 0.01 4.83 -23.90
N ALA A 121 -0.86 4.17 -23.13
CA ALA A 121 -2.10 3.60 -23.66
C ALA A 121 -3.01 4.67 -24.31
N ARG A 122 -3.13 5.85 -23.68
CA ARG A 122 -3.88 6.99 -24.24
C ARG A 122 -3.23 7.54 -25.52
N ALA A 123 -1.92 7.69 -25.52
CA ALA A 123 -1.17 8.20 -26.67
C ALA A 123 -1.23 7.25 -27.86
N ALA A 124 -1.09 5.93 -27.62
CA ALA A 124 -1.24 4.89 -28.64
C ALA A 124 -2.62 4.94 -29.31
N ARG A 125 -3.69 5.02 -28.52
CA ARG A 125 -5.06 5.17 -29.04
C ARG A 125 -5.24 6.44 -29.87
N ALA A 126 -4.59 7.54 -29.47
CA ALA A 126 -4.63 8.81 -30.18
C ALA A 126 -3.63 8.92 -31.34
N LYS A 127 -2.79 7.88 -31.58
CA LYS A 127 -1.66 7.91 -32.51
C LYS A 127 -0.74 9.13 -32.30
N LYS A 128 -0.50 9.48 -31.04
CA LYS A 128 0.37 10.59 -30.60
C LYS A 128 1.57 10.04 -29.85
N ASP A 129 2.63 10.86 -29.76
CA ASP A 129 3.78 10.55 -28.91
C ASP A 129 3.45 10.78 -27.42
N ALA A 130 3.87 9.83 -26.58
CA ALA A 130 3.69 9.85 -25.13
C ALA A 130 4.85 10.55 -24.40
N SER A 131 6.01 10.70 -25.05
CA SER A 131 7.30 11.01 -24.39
C SER A 131 7.24 12.24 -23.48
N ARG A 132 6.54 13.30 -23.91
CA ARG A 132 6.36 14.54 -23.11
C ARG A 132 5.59 14.38 -21.80
N PHE A 133 4.85 13.28 -21.63
CA PHE A 133 4.04 13.01 -20.45
C PHE A 133 4.67 11.98 -19.52
N LEU A 134 5.71 11.28 -19.97
CA LEU A 134 6.39 10.27 -19.18
C LEU A 134 7.24 10.92 -18.10
N ARG A 135 7.21 10.35 -16.90
CA ARG A 135 8.04 10.74 -15.77
C ARG A 135 9.02 9.63 -15.45
N GLU A 136 10.17 10.00 -14.88
CA GLU A 136 11.17 9.00 -14.50
C GLU A 136 10.62 8.06 -13.42
N ALA A 137 10.82 6.76 -13.63
CA ALA A 137 10.50 5.71 -12.69
C ALA A 137 11.68 4.73 -12.63
N ARG A 138 11.94 4.19 -11.44
CA ARG A 138 12.94 3.16 -11.22
C ARG A 138 12.40 1.80 -11.65
N GLY A 139 13.15 1.13 -12.52
CA GLY A 139 12.80 -0.20 -13.01
C GLY A 139 11.56 -0.21 -13.89
N ILE A 140 11.18 -1.40 -14.35
CA ILE A 140 10.00 -1.63 -15.18
C ILE A 140 9.27 -2.85 -14.61
N ASP A 141 8.04 -2.65 -14.15
CA ASP A 141 7.13 -3.74 -13.82
C ASP A 141 6.20 -4.04 -15.01
N VAL A 142 6.51 -5.10 -15.75
CA VAL A 142 5.75 -5.54 -16.93
C VAL A 142 4.30 -5.90 -16.57
N ARG A 143 4.03 -6.31 -15.33
CA ARG A 143 2.66 -6.60 -14.88
C ARG A 143 1.83 -5.32 -14.80
N ILE A 144 2.42 -4.21 -14.33
CA ILE A 144 1.73 -2.91 -14.30
C ILE A 144 1.33 -2.50 -15.72
N GLU A 145 2.25 -2.58 -16.68
CA GLU A 145 1.95 -2.24 -18.08
C GLU A 145 0.80 -3.10 -18.63
N ARG A 146 0.85 -4.43 -18.41
CA ARG A 146 -0.19 -5.35 -18.87
C ARG A 146 -1.56 -5.10 -18.23
N GLU A 147 -1.62 -4.94 -16.91
CA GLU A 147 -2.89 -4.69 -16.22
C GLU A 147 -3.49 -3.33 -16.61
N VAL A 148 -2.66 -2.32 -16.87
CA VAL A 148 -3.11 -1.02 -17.39
C VAL A 148 -3.61 -1.13 -18.83
N GLU A 149 -2.94 -1.87 -19.69
CA GLU A 149 -3.39 -2.09 -21.07
C GLU A 149 -4.75 -2.80 -21.10
N GLU A 150 -4.91 -3.86 -20.31
CA GLU A 150 -6.19 -4.58 -20.16
C GLU A 150 -7.29 -3.64 -19.64
N ALA A 151 -6.99 -2.84 -18.61
CA ALA A 151 -7.90 -1.84 -18.07
C ALA A 151 -8.36 -0.85 -19.15
N MET A 152 -7.41 -0.33 -19.93
CA MET A 152 -7.66 0.68 -20.97
C MET A 152 -8.43 0.11 -22.17
N GLY A 153 -8.36 -1.20 -22.40
CA GLY A 153 -9.14 -1.92 -23.41
C GLY A 153 -10.64 -2.00 -23.13
N ARG A 154 -11.09 -1.79 -21.88
CA ARG A 154 -12.52 -1.82 -21.53
C ARG A 154 -13.29 -0.70 -22.23
N GLN A 155 -14.54 -0.95 -22.61
CA GLN A 155 -15.33 0.02 -23.38
C GLN A 155 -15.82 1.17 -22.49
N ASN A 156 -16.46 0.81 -21.37
CA ASN A 156 -17.00 1.76 -20.39
C ASN A 156 -15.86 2.48 -19.64
N PRO A 157 -15.80 3.82 -19.66
CA PRO A 157 -14.80 4.59 -18.91
C PRO A 157 -14.79 4.31 -17.41
N MET A 158 -15.97 4.07 -16.80
CA MET A 158 -16.06 3.74 -15.37
C MET A 158 -15.34 2.43 -15.07
N ASP A 159 -15.53 1.41 -15.90
CA ASP A 159 -14.88 0.11 -15.73
C ASP A 159 -13.36 0.19 -15.91
N ARG A 160 -12.85 1.16 -16.69
CA ARG A 160 -11.41 1.47 -16.79
C ARG A 160 -10.89 2.01 -15.46
N GLU A 161 -11.53 3.04 -14.92
CA GLU A 161 -11.11 3.68 -13.66
C GLU A 161 -11.17 2.69 -12.49
N ILE A 162 -12.23 1.86 -12.42
CA ILE A 162 -12.35 0.78 -11.41
C ILE A 162 -11.19 -0.22 -11.54
N ALA A 163 -10.80 -0.59 -12.77
CA ALA A 163 -9.68 -1.50 -13.00
C ALA A 163 -8.37 -0.93 -12.45
N ILE A 164 -8.07 0.33 -12.81
CA ILE A 164 -6.81 0.97 -12.45
C ILE A 164 -6.75 1.18 -10.94
N ASP A 165 -7.86 1.54 -10.30
CA ASP A 165 -7.91 1.66 -8.84
C ASP A 165 -7.81 0.31 -8.13
N SER A 166 -8.31 -0.76 -8.74
CA SER A 166 -8.11 -2.13 -8.24
C SER A 166 -6.64 -2.56 -8.35
N LEU A 167 -5.94 -2.19 -9.44
CA LEU A 167 -4.49 -2.40 -9.55
C LEU A 167 -3.74 -1.63 -8.46
N ARG A 168 -4.04 -0.34 -8.26
CA ARG A 168 -3.45 0.47 -7.19
C ARG A 168 -3.65 -0.13 -5.81
N TRP A 169 -4.85 -0.67 -5.55
CA TRP A 169 -5.17 -1.36 -4.31
C TRP A 169 -4.24 -2.55 -4.08
N LYS A 170 -4.13 -3.46 -5.06
CA LYS A 170 -3.25 -4.64 -4.98
C LYS A 170 -1.79 -4.24 -4.77
N LEU A 171 -1.30 -3.24 -5.50
CA LEU A 171 0.08 -2.75 -5.36
C LEU A 171 0.38 -2.22 -3.95
N ALA A 172 -0.61 -1.59 -3.31
CA ALA A 172 -0.48 -1.11 -1.93
C ALA A 172 -0.47 -2.26 -0.91
N GLU A 173 -1.29 -3.30 -1.12
CA GLU A 173 -1.31 -4.48 -0.26
C GLU A 173 -0.04 -5.31 -0.38
N GLU A 174 0.44 -5.51 -1.60
CA GLU A 174 1.71 -6.20 -1.85
C GLU A 174 2.90 -5.48 -1.21
N LEU A 175 2.90 -4.15 -1.27
CA LEU A 175 3.98 -3.34 -0.69
C LEU A 175 3.97 -3.36 0.85
N ALA A 176 2.80 -3.57 1.47
CA ALA A 176 2.70 -3.77 2.92
C ALA A 176 3.32 -5.10 3.38
N GLY A 177 3.35 -6.09 2.49
CA GLY A 177 3.77 -7.44 2.81
C GLY A 177 2.80 -8.14 3.79
N PHE A 178 3.33 -9.12 4.52
CA PHE A 178 2.52 -10.02 5.36
C PHE A 178 2.39 -9.60 6.83
N ASN A 179 3.10 -8.56 7.27
CA ASN A 179 3.04 -8.13 8.66
C ASN A 179 1.92 -7.08 8.85
N PRO A 180 0.74 -7.45 9.40
CA PRO A 180 -0.35 -6.51 9.60
C PRO A 180 -0.02 -5.43 10.62
N PHE A 181 0.90 -5.69 11.56
CA PHE A 181 1.29 -4.76 12.63
C PHE A 181 2.58 -4.02 12.27
N SER A 182 2.67 -3.52 11.05
CA SER A 182 3.83 -2.77 10.54
C SER A 182 3.45 -1.39 10.04
N LEU A 183 4.43 -0.47 9.99
CA LEU A 183 4.17 0.89 9.50
C LEU A 183 3.70 0.84 8.05
N ASP A 184 4.23 -0.11 7.29
CA ASP A 184 3.86 -0.37 5.90
C ASP A 184 2.40 -0.80 5.76
N ALA A 185 1.84 -1.56 6.72
CA ALA A 185 0.42 -1.88 6.76
C ALA A 185 -0.45 -0.63 7.00
N ILE A 186 -0.02 0.29 7.86
CA ILE A 186 -0.71 1.57 8.11
C ILE A 186 -0.62 2.48 6.88
N LEU A 187 0.55 2.58 6.24
CA LEU A 187 0.74 3.36 5.02
C LEU A 187 -0.10 2.78 3.87
N SER A 188 -0.16 1.46 3.74
CA SER A 188 -1.03 0.79 2.77
C SER A 188 -2.51 1.02 3.06
N TYR A 189 -2.92 1.01 4.34
CA TYR A 189 -4.26 1.42 4.73
C TYR A 189 -4.56 2.86 4.30
N ALA A 190 -3.64 3.80 4.51
CA ALA A 190 -3.79 5.19 4.09
C ALA A 190 -4.00 5.32 2.56
N VAL A 191 -3.22 4.59 1.76
CA VAL A 191 -3.39 4.54 0.30
C VAL A 191 -4.79 4.02 -0.05
N ARG A 192 -5.19 2.89 0.53
CA ARG A 192 -6.49 2.27 0.25
C ARG A 192 -7.65 3.17 0.67
N LEU A 193 -7.55 3.81 1.84
CA LEU A 193 -8.54 4.80 2.30
C LEU A 193 -8.66 5.96 1.30
N LYS A 194 -7.54 6.46 0.76
CA LYS A 194 -7.54 7.51 -0.28
C LYS A 194 -8.27 7.06 -1.54
N LEU A 195 -8.10 5.81 -1.96
CA LEU A 195 -8.81 5.24 -3.11
C LEU A 195 -10.32 5.12 -2.84
N VAL A 196 -10.72 4.64 -1.65
CA VAL A 196 -12.13 4.58 -1.27
C VAL A 196 -12.75 5.98 -1.24
N LEU A 197 -12.09 6.95 -0.61
CA LEU A 197 -12.56 8.33 -0.54
C LEU A 197 -12.72 8.96 -1.93
N ARG A 198 -11.73 8.76 -2.82
CA ARG A 198 -11.83 9.20 -4.22
C ARG A 198 -13.09 8.63 -4.89
N ARG A 199 -13.38 7.35 -4.65
CA ARG A 199 -14.53 6.65 -5.25
C ARG A 199 -15.87 7.05 -4.63
N THR A 200 -15.93 7.39 -3.33
CA THR A 200 -17.16 7.92 -2.72
C THR A 200 -17.61 9.24 -3.33
N GLY A 201 -16.70 9.99 -3.95
CA GLY A 201 -17.02 11.18 -4.72
C GLY A 201 -17.56 10.93 -6.12
N TRP A 202 -17.60 9.69 -6.61
CA TRP A 202 -18.11 9.38 -7.95
C TRP A 202 -19.64 9.27 -7.92
N LYS A 203 -20.32 10.34 -8.30
CA LYS A 203 -21.78 10.35 -8.53
C LYS A 203 -22.06 10.41 -10.03
N ALA A 204 -23.07 9.67 -10.49
CA ALA A 204 -23.45 9.62 -11.89
C ALA A 204 -23.85 11.01 -12.43
N ASP A 205 -24.60 11.78 -11.63
CA ASP A 205 -25.05 13.13 -11.98
C ASP A 205 -23.88 14.10 -12.17
N ASP A 206 -22.86 14.02 -11.31
CA ASP A 206 -21.63 14.82 -11.43
C ASP A 206 -20.86 14.46 -12.73
N GLY A 207 -20.91 13.19 -13.11
CA GLY A 207 -20.31 12.69 -14.36
C GLY A 207 -21.02 13.24 -15.61
N ALA A 208 -22.36 13.24 -15.61
CA ALA A 208 -23.14 13.79 -16.72
C ALA A 208 -22.88 15.30 -16.90
N ALA A 209 -22.92 16.07 -15.81
CA ALA A 209 -22.62 17.50 -15.84
C ALA A 209 -21.17 17.80 -16.28
N ALA A 210 -20.21 16.95 -15.92
CA ALA A 210 -18.83 17.08 -16.40
C ALA A 210 -18.70 16.80 -17.90
N LEU A 211 -19.41 15.80 -18.42
CA LEU A 211 -19.42 15.48 -19.85
C LEU A 211 -20.02 16.62 -20.67
N GLU A 212 -21.15 17.18 -20.26
CA GLU A 212 -21.79 18.32 -20.94
C GLU A 212 -20.82 19.51 -21.08
N LYS A 213 -20.08 19.83 -20.01
CA LYS A 213 -19.05 20.89 -20.04
C LYS A 213 -17.91 20.59 -21.03
N ILE A 214 -17.48 19.33 -21.14
CA ILE A 214 -16.43 18.93 -22.08
C ILE A 214 -16.92 19.03 -23.53
N ILE A 215 -18.16 18.60 -23.79
CA ILE A 215 -18.79 18.71 -25.11
C ILE A 215 -18.93 20.18 -25.50
N ALA A 216 -19.49 21.02 -24.61
CA ALA A 216 -19.63 22.46 -24.85
C ALA A 216 -18.30 23.13 -25.21
N ARG A 217 -17.25 22.87 -24.42
CA ARG A 217 -15.89 23.39 -24.70
C ARG A 217 -15.34 22.91 -26.04
N SER A 218 -15.59 21.65 -26.39
CA SER A 218 -15.08 21.07 -27.64
C SER A 218 -15.78 21.68 -28.87
N VAL A 219 -17.09 21.94 -28.76
CA VAL A 219 -17.87 22.65 -29.78
C VAL A 219 -17.39 24.10 -29.92
N GLU A 220 -17.18 24.81 -28.82
CA GLU A 220 -16.63 26.18 -28.82
C GLU A 220 -15.24 26.24 -29.48
N THR A 221 -14.35 25.32 -29.12
CA THR A 221 -13.00 25.25 -29.70
C THR A 221 -13.06 24.97 -31.20
N SER A 222 -13.96 24.08 -31.64
CA SER A 222 -14.13 23.75 -33.06
C SER A 222 -14.74 24.90 -33.85
N GLY A 223 -15.72 25.61 -33.29
CA GLY A 223 -16.31 26.81 -33.89
C GLY A 223 -15.36 28.01 -33.96
N LEU A 224 -14.39 28.11 -33.04
CA LEU A 224 -13.30 29.09 -33.12
C LEU A 224 -12.33 28.78 -34.26
N VAL A 225 -12.03 27.49 -34.50
CA VAL A 225 -11.17 27.06 -35.62
C VAL A 225 -11.85 27.33 -36.97
N GLU A 226 -13.16 27.08 -37.10
CA GLU A 226 -13.91 27.39 -38.33
C GLU A 226 -13.96 28.90 -38.63
N LYS A 227 -14.13 29.74 -37.60
CA LYS A 227 -14.16 31.20 -37.78
C LYS A 227 -12.82 31.78 -38.23
N ILE A 228 -11.70 31.21 -37.77
CA ILE A 228 -10.35 31.62 -38.20
C ILE A 228 -10.07 31.20 -39.65
N GLY A 229 -10.60 30.05 -40.08
CA GLY A 229 -10.44 29.56 -41.46
C GLY A 229 -11.31 30.25 -42.52
N GLN A 230 -12.27 31.11 -42.13
CA GLN A 230 -13.13 31.86 -43.05
C GLN A 230 -12.71 33.33 -43.25
N THR A 231 -11.64 33.77 -42.57
CA THR A 231 -11.14 35.16 -42.62
C THR A 231 -9.88 35.35 -43.50
N GLU A 232 -9.57 34.39 -44.37
CA GLU A 232 -8.56 34.51 -45.45
C GLU A 232 -9.24 34.57 -46.83
#